data_AF-A0A3N7CDS0-F1
#
_entry.id   AF-A0A3N7CDS0-F1
#
_cell.length_a   1.000
_cell.length_b   1.000
_cell.length_c   1.000
_cell.angle_alpha   90.00
_cell.angle_beta   90.00
_cell.angle_gamma   90.00
#
_symmetry.space_group_name_H-M   'P 1'
#
loop_
_entity.id
_entity.type
_entity.pdbx_description
1 polymer ?
#
loop_
_entity_poly.entity_id
_entity_poly.type
_entity_poly.pdbx_seq_one_letter_code
_entity_poly.pdbx_strand_id
1 'polypeptide(L)'
;MGALLYGIGAVGLVATCVFYVLAGPEAALPGGASSTAQAMAATPHATGWMRLAGLAGMPSDVFLAVGTLLLASCEYRRGATAAMAGWLALAIASALFIVVDATVAMVLPLSASQTGGEAAYAGLRALFDVLFTIGAWTAGGGALLAAWRTDGVLFRKPAVGWAMRVAGTVCLLSATAHLVGLPGAQLIGPGIALLALASGGAAMIYAGDC
;
A
#
# COMPACT_ATOMS: atom_id res chain seq x y z
N MET A 1 8.07 -12.05 -16.71
CA MET A 1 8.66 -10.72 -16.35
C MET A 1 7.79 -9.95 -15.36
N GLY A 2 6.47 -9.82 -15.59
CA GLY A 2 5.56 -9.13 -14.67
C GLY A 2 5.58 -9.71 -13.25
N ALA A 3 5.58 -11.04 -13.13
CA ALA A 3 5.69 -11.75 -11.85
C ALA A 3 6.98 -11.41 -11.09
N LEU A 4 8.12 -11.29 -11.78
CA LEU A 4 9.41 -10.94 -11.18
C LEU A 4 9.38 -9.52 -10.61
N LEU A 5 8.94 -8.54 -11.39
CA LEU A 5 8.83 -7.15 -10.95
C LEU A 5 7.88 -7.02 -9.76
N TYR A 6 6.72 -7.68 -9.84
CA TYR A 6 5.76 -7.71 -8.74
C TYR A 6 6.34 -8.34 -7.47
N GLY A 7 7.12 -9.42 -7.60
CA GLY A 7 7.80 -10.05 -6.47
C GLY A 7 8.88 -9.17 -5.83
N ILE A 8 9.71 -8.50 -6.64
CA ILE A 8 10.71 -7.53 -6.15
C ILE A 8 10.02 -6.37 -5.42
N GLY A 9 8.97 -5.82 -6.02
CA GLY A 9 8.16 -4.76 -5.41
C GLY A 9 7.52 -5.20 -4.09
N ALA A 10 7.02 -6.44 -4.01
CA ALA A 10 6.45 -6.98 -2.78
C ALA A 10 7.47 -7.07 -1.64
N VAL A 11 8.70 -7.51 -1.93
CA VAL A 11 9.79 -7.56 -0.94
C VAL A 11 10.13 -6.17 -0.42
N GLY A 12 10.26 -5.21 -1.33
CA GLY A 12 10.55 -3.83 -0.92
C GLY A 12 9.39 -3.17 -0.18
N LEU A 13 8.13 -3.46 -0.52
CA LEU A 13 6.96 -3.02 0.25
C LEU A 13 6.95 -3.60 1.68
N VAL A 14 7.37 -4.86 1.87
CA VAL A 14 7.55 -5.42 3.23
C VAL A 14 8.60 -4.62 4.00
N ALA A 15 9.74 -4.28 3.37
CA ALA A 15 10.75 -3.43 4.02
C ALA A 15 10.20 -2.04 4.36
N THR A 16 9.42 -1.43 3.47
CA THR A 16 8.73 -0.16 3.71
C THR A 16 7.80 -0.25 4.92
N CYS A 17 6.99 -1.31 5.03
CA CYS A 17 6.14 -1.52 6.20
C CYS A 17 6.95 -1.64 7.50
N VAL A 18 8.10 -2.31 7.47
CA VAL A 18 9.00 -2.41 8.64
C VAL A 18 9.52 -1.02 9.02
N PHE A 19 9.99 -0.22 8.07
CA PHE A 19 10.45 1.15 8.36
C PHE A 19 9.33 2.06 8.85
N TYR A 20 8.09 1.90 8.36
CA TYR A 20 6.92 2.59 8.89
C TYR A 20 6.66 2.25 10.36
N VAL A 21 6.77 0.98 10.74
CA VAL A 21 6.63 0.56 12.15
C VAL A 21 7.74 1.17 13.00
N LEU A 22 8.99 1.16 12.52
CA LEU A 22 10.14 1.71 13.24
C LEU A 22 10.08 3.25 13.37
N ALA A 23 9.47 3.93 12.42
CA ALA A 23 9.21 5.37 12.50
C ALA A 23 8.21 5.75 13.60
N GLY A 24 7.40 4.81 14.05
CA GLY A 24 6.32 5.04 15.01
C GLY A 24 5.01 5.43 14.33
N PRO A 25 3.88 4.86 14.78
CA PRO A 25 2.58 5.08 14.14
C PRO A 25 2.15 6.56 14.15
N GLU A 26 2.52 7.33 15.18
CA GLU A 26 2.16 8.73 15.34
C GLU A 26 2.68 9.61 14.19
N ALA A 27 3.91 9.34 13.74
CA ALA A 27 4.53 10.12 12.66
C ALA A 27 4.16 9.56 11.28
N ALA A 28 4.01 8.25 11.14
CA ALA A 28 4.16 7.59 9.85
C ALA A 28 2.90 6.88 9.33
N LEU A 29 1.86 6.68 10.15
CA LEU A 29 0.66 5.96 9.76
C LEU A 29 -0.63 6.75 10.01
N PRO A 30 -1.67 6.59 9.16
CA PRO A 30 -2.99 7.16 9.42
C PRO A 30 -3.55 6.71 10.78
N GLY A 31 -4.11 7.67 11.53
CA GLY A 31 -4.73 7.41 12.84
C GLY A 31 -3.78 6.93 13.95
N GLY A 32 -2.47 7.02 13.75
CA GLY A 32 -1.49 6.74 14.80
C GLY A 32 -1.35 7.87 15.82
N ALA A 33 -1.60 9.12 15.41
CA ALA A 33 -1.65 10.27 16.30
C ALA A 33 -3.11 10.69 16.58
N SER A 34 -3.40 11.13 17.81
CA SER A 34 -4.71 11.66 18.20
C SER A 34 -4.91 13.13 17.81
N SER A 35 -3.84 13.82 17.42
CA SER A 35 -3.89 15.20 16.90
C SER A 35 -2.75 15.49 15.93
N THR A 36 -2.96 16.47 15.04
CA THR A 36 -1.92 16.96 14.13
C THR A 36 -0.69 17.49 14.87
N ALA A 37 -0.89 18.15 16.01
CA ALA A 37 0.21 18.66 16.83
C ALA A 37 1.09 17.51 17.36
N GLN A 38 0.48 16.40 17.77
CA GLN A 38 1.22 15.20 18.20
C GLN A 38 2.01 14.59 17.03
N ALA A 39 1.40 14.46 15.85
CA ALA A 39 2.10 13.95 14.66
C ALA A 39 3.30 14.83 14.28
N MET A 40 3.11 16.16 14.29
CA MET A 40 4.16 17.13 14.00
C MET A 40 5.31 17.03 15.00
N ALA A 41 5.02 16.91 16.29
CA ALA A 41 6.03 16.76 17.34
C ALA A 41 6.81 15.43 17.25
N ALA A 42 6.17 14.35 16.78
CA ALA A 42 6.82 13.04 16.59
C ALA A 42 7.72 12.99 15.34
N THR A 43 7.39 13.77 14.31
CA THR A 43 8.03 13.71 12.99
C THR A 43 9.56 13.92 13.00
N PRO A 44 10.14 14.89 13.76
CA PRO A 44 11.59 15.07 13.84
C PRO A 44 12.34 13.81 14.31
N HIS A 45 11.79 13.10 15.30
CA HIS A 45 12.40 11.88 15.83
C HIS A 45 12.28 10.69 14.86
N ALA A 46 11.22 10.68 14.05
CA ALA A 46 10.93 9.63 13.07
C ALA A 46 11.60 9.82 11.70
N THR A 47 12.16 11.00 11.43
CA THR A 47 12.57 11.43 10.08
C THR A 47 13.52 10.45 9.37
N GLY A 48 14.48 9.86 10.09
CA GLY A 48 15.40 8.88 9.51
C GLY A 48 14.68 7.63 8.99
N TRP A 49 13.77 7.07 9.79
CA TRP A 49 12.97 5.90 9.42
C TRP A 49 11.95 6.22 8.34
N MET A 50 11.31 7.39 8.39
CA MET A 50 10.41 7.86 7.33
C MET A 50 11.12 7.98 5.97
N ARG A 51 12.38 8.46 5.98
CA ARG A 51 13.20 8.50 4.76
C ARG A 51 13.52 7.11 4.23
N LEU A 52 13.92 6.18 5.10
CA LEU A 52 14.18 4.79 4.70
C LEU A 52 12.92 4.11 4.16
N ALA A 53 11.75 4.36 4.77
CA ALA A 53 10.47 3.90 4.29
C ALA A 53 10.22 4.36 2.84
N GLY A 54 10.34 5.65 2.55
CA GLY A 54 10.12 6.13 1.17
C GLY A 54 11.21 5.73 0.19
N LEU A 55 12.47 5.62 0.60
CA LEU A 55 13.56 5.14 -0.27
C LEU A 55 13.38 3.67 -0.68
N ALA A 56 12.85 2.84 0.22
CA ALA A 56 12.46 1.47 -0.10
C ALA A 56 11.16 1.45 -0.91
N GLY A 57 10.17 2.24 -0.50
CA GLY A 57 8.80 2.17 -0.98
C GLY A 57 8.59 2.73 -2.37
N MET A 58 9.08 3.94 -2.67
CA MET A 58 8.86 4.55 -4.00
C MET A 58 9.37 3.67 -5.16
N PRO A 59 10.60 3.10 -5.14
CA PRO A 59 11.03 2.19 -6.20
C PRO A 59 10.23 0.88 -6.21
N SER A 60 9.84 0.39 -5.05
CA SER A 60 9.05 -0.84 -4.91
C SER A 60 7.67 -0.69 -5.53
N ASP A 61 7.02 0.45 -5.29
CA ASP A 61 5.72 0.78 -5.86
C ASP A 61 5.79 0.95 -7.38
N VAL A 62 6.90 1.45 -7.93
CA VAL A 62 7.12 1.44 -9.39
C VAL A 62 7.17 0.01 -9.91
N PHE A 63 7.89 -0.90 -9.24
CA PHE A 63 7.93 -2.30 -9.64
C PHE A 63 6.58 -3.00 -9.48
N LEU A 64 5.83 -2.70 -8.41
CA LEU A 64 4.47 -3.19 -8.22
C LEU A 64 3.54 -2.67 -9.32
N ALA A 65 3.57 -1.37 -9.63
CA ALA A 65 2.74 -0.77 -10.67
C ALA A 65 2.99 -1.41 -12.04
N VAL A 66 4.26 -1.50 -12.45
CA VAL A 66 4.62 -2.10 -13.74
C VAL A 66 4.33 -3.61 -13.74
N GLY A 67 4.67 -4.31 -12.67
CA GLY A 67 4.43 -5.74 -12.51
C GLY A 67 2.95 -6.08 -12.64
N THR A 68 2.09 -5.36 -11.92
CA THR A 68 0.64 -5.55 -11.95
C THR A 68 0.01 -5.17 -13.29
N LEU A 69 0.49 -4.13 -13.99
CA LEU A 69 0.07 -3.85 -15.38
C LEU A 69 0.37 -5.02 -16.32
N LEU A 70 1.56 -5.63 -16.21
CA LEU A 70 1.91 -6.80 -17.00
C LEU A 70 1.06 -8.02 -16.62
N LEU A 71 0.75 -8.23 -15.34
CA LEU A 71 -0.17 -9.29 -14.91
C LEU A 71 -1.61 -9.04 -15.41
N ALA A 72 -2.08 -7.79 -15.43
CA ALA A 72 -3.36 -7.43 -16.02
C ALA A 72 -3.41 -7.83 -17.51
N SER A 73 -2.34 -7.59 -18.26
CA SER A 73 -2.25 -7.99 -19.68
C SER A 73 -2.33 -9.51 -19.87
N CYS A 74 -1.81 -10.29 -18.91
CA CYS A 74 -1.97 -11.74 -18.93
C CYS A 74 -3.41 -12.17 -18.70
N GLU A 75 -4.09 -11.60 -17.71
CA GLU A 75 -5.49 -11.92 -17.43
C GLU A 75 -6.42 -11.46 -18.55
N TYR A 76 -6.10 -10.36 -19.22
CA TYR A 76 -6.78 -9.93 -20.45
C TYR A 76 -6.72 -11.02 -21.53
N ARG A 77 -5.54 -11.58 -21.81
CA ARG A 77 -5.37 -12.67 -22.79
C ARG A 77 -6.11 -13.95 -22.40
N ARG A 78 -6.39 -14.15 -21.11
CA ARG A 78 -7.18 -15.27 -20.58
C ARG A 78 -8.68 -15.02 -20.57
N GLY A 79 -9.14 -13.83 -20.95
CA GLY A 79 -10.54 -13.44 -20.84
C GLY A 79 -11.03 -13.27 -19.38
N ALA A 80 -10.12 -13.16 -18.41
CA ALA A 80 -10.44 -13.05 -16.99
C ALA A 80 -10.61 -11.58 -16.59
N THR A 81 -11.72 -10.96 -17.01
CA THR A 81 -11.98 -9.51 -16.88
C THR A 81 -11.93 -9.00 -15.43
N ALA A 82 -12.51 -9.72 -14.47
CA ALA A 82 -12.46 -9.35 -13.06
C ALA A 82 -11.02 -9.36 -12.52
N ALA A 83 -10.24 -10.39 -12.86
CA ALA A 83 -8.86 -10.48 -12.43
C ALA A 83 -8.00 -9.38 -13.05
N MET A 84 -8.19 -9.10 -14.35
CA MET A 84 -7.58 -7.97 -15.04
C MET A 84 -7.89 -6.65 -14.34
N ALA A 85 -9.16 -6.37 -14.03
CA ALA A 85 -9.55 -5.16 -13.31
C ALA A 85 -8.90 -5.08 -11.92
N GLY A 86 -8.78 -6.21 -11.22
CA GLY A 86 -8.09 -6.29 -9.94
C GLY A 86 -6.61 -5.91 -10.03
N TRP A 87 -5.90 -6.45 -11.03
CA TRP A 87 -4.50 -6.09 -11.28
C TRP A 87 -4.32 -4.63 -11.69
N LEU A 88 -5.22 -4.07 -12.51
CA LEU A 88 -5.21 -2.63 -12.84
C LEU A 88 -5.43 -1.76 -11.61
N ALA A 89 -6.36 -2.13 -10.73
CA ALA A 89 -6.60 -1.42 -9.48
C ALA A 89 -5.36 -1.46 -8.57
N LEU A 90 -4.67 -2.59 -8.47
CA LEU A 90 -3.40 -2.68 -7.75
C LEU A 90 -2.30 -1.81 -8.37
N ALA A 91 -2.27 -1.67 -9.70
CA ALA A 91 -1.35 -0.75 -10.37
C ALA A 91 -1.61 0.71 -9.99
N ILE A 92 -2.89 1.12 -10.00
CA ILE A 92 -3.32 2.47 -9.60
C ILE A 92 -2.97 2.72 -8.13
N ALA A 93 -3.27 1.76 -7.25
CA ALA A 93 -2.93 1.87 -5.84
C ALA A 93 -1.41 2.05 -5.63
N SER A 94 -0.59 1.27 -6.34
CA SER A 94 0.87 1.39 -6.27
C SER A 94 1.33 2.78 -6.72
N ALA A 95 0.76 3.32 -7.81
CA ALA A 95 1.07 4.68 -8.26
C ALA A 95 0.70 5.76 -7.22
N LEU A 96 -0.40 5.59 -6.49
CA LEU A 96 -0.76 6.47 -5.38
C LEU A 96 0.23 6.34 -4.22
N PHE A 97 0.69 5.13 -3.90
CA PHE A 97 1.63 4.91 -2.81
C PHE A 97 3.02 5.52 -3.07
N ILE A 98 3.46 5.67 -4.33
CA ILE A 98 4.65 6.48 -4.67
C ILE A 98 4.50 7.91 -4.11
N VAL A 99 3.33 8.52 -4.28
CA VAL A 99 3.06 9.88 -3.80
C VAL A 99 3.00 9.91 -2.26
N VAL A 100 2.36 8.91 -1.65
CA VAL A 100 2.29 8.75 -0.19
C VAL A 100 3.69 8.65 0.42
N ASP A 101 4.54 7.79 -0.14
CA ASP A 101 5.89 7.57 0.33
C ASP A 101 6.80 8.77 0.12
N ALA A 102 6.68 9.46 -1.03
CA ALA A 102 7.37 10.73 -1.26
C ALA A 102 6.94 11.80 -0.23
N THR A 103 5.64 11.85 0.07
CA THR A 103 5.09 12.79 1.05
C THR A 103 5.62 12.51 2.45
N VAL A 104 5.61 11.23 2.88
CA VAL A 104 6.12 10.83 4.19
C VAL A 104 7.63 11.05 4.31
N ALA A 105 8.40 10.69 3.29
CA ALA A 105 9.86 10.67 3.39
C ALA A 105 10.49 12.06 3.24
N MET A 106 9.91 12.90 2.38
CA MET A 106 10.53 14.15 1.95
C MET A 106 9.72 15.38 2.37
N VAL A 107 8.39 15.31 2.32
CA VAL A 107 7.54 16.50 2.45
C VAL A 107 7.15 16.76 3.91
N LEU A 108 6.64 15.76 4.63
CA LEU A 108 6.22 15.92 6.03
C LEU A 108 7.37 16.30 6.97
N PRO A 109 8.57 15.67 6.90
CA PRO A 109 9.69 16.08 7.73
C PRO A 109 10.16 17.50 7.46
N LEU A 110 10.17 17.91 6.18
CA LEU A 110 10.52 19.27 5.80
C LEU A 110 9.51 20.27 6.38
N SER A 111 8.22 20.03 6.19
CA SER A 111 7.16 20.90 6.70
C SER A 111 7.14 20.98 8.22
N ALA A 112 7.44 19.88 8.93
CA ALA A 112 7.50 19.85 10.39
C ALA A 112 8.66 20.68 10.96
N SER A 113 9.73 20.87 10.18
CA SER A 113 10.92 21.60 10.59
C SER A 113 10.85 23.12 10.37
N GLN A 114 9.81 23.60 9.67
CA GLN A 114 9.66 25.02 9.34
C GLN A 114 8.98 25.79 10.48
N THR A 115 9.61 26.88 10.93
CA THR A 115 8.99 27.82 11.86
C THR A 115 7.73 28.43 11.24
N GLY A 116 6.58 28.32 11.92
CA GLY A 116 5.28 28.78 11.39
C GLY A 116 4.66 27.84 10.35
N GLY A 117 5.17 26.60 10.22
CA GLY A 117 4.73 25.61 9.25
C GLY A 117 3.52 24.76 9.69
N GLU A 118 2.87 25.06 10.81
CA GLU A 118 1.85 24.21 11.43
C GLU A 118 0.65 23.97 10.50
N ALA A 119 0.16 25.02 9.84
CA ALA A 119 -0.97 24.92 8.91
C ALA A 119 -0.61 24.12 7.65
N ALA A 120 0.60 24.32 7.13
CA ALA A 120 1.10 23.57 5.97
C ALA A 120 1.26 22.08 6.31
N TYR A 121 1.86 21.78 7.46
CA TYR A 121 2.00 20.42 7.96
C TYR A 121 0.63 19.77 8.14
N ALA A 122 -0.34 20.48 8.74
CA ALA A 122 -1.69 19.98 8.92
C ALA A 122 -2.37 19.60 7.59
N GLY A 123 -2.29 20.49 6.59
CA GLY A 123 -2.85 20.24 5.26
C GLY A 123 -2.18 19.06 4.55
N LEU A 124 -0.84 19.02 4.58
CA LEU A 124 -0.06 17.94 3.98
C LEU A 124 -0.31 16.60 4.68
N ARG A 125 -0.46 16.61 6.00
CA ARG A 125 -0.78 15.42 6.78
C ARG A 125 -2.16 14.89 6.47
N ALA A 126 -3.16 15.76 6.39
CA ALA A 126 -4.51 15.37 6.01
C ALA A 126 -4.55 14.78 4.58
N LEU A 127 -3.82 15.39 3.64
CA LEU A 127 -3.70 14.86 2.28
C LEU A 127 -3.03 13.48 2.27
N PHE A 128 -1.94 13.31 3.03
CA PHE A 128 -1.28 12.01 3.21
C PHE A 128 -2.26 10.95 3.74
N ASP A 129 -2.99 11.25 4.82
CA ASP A 129 -3.92 10.29 5.43
C ASP A 129 -5.03 9.89 4.45
N VAL A 130 -5.57 10.83 3.67
CA VAL A 130 -6.58 10.56 2.63
C VAL A 130 -6.01 9.73 1.49
N LEU A 131 -4.85 10.09 0.95
CA LEU A 131 -4.20 9.34 -0.15
C LEU A 131 -3.84 7.92 0.27
N PHE A 132 -3.30 7.74 1.48
CA PHE A 132 -2.99 6.42 2.03
C PHE A 132 -4.27 5.58 2.11
N THR A 133 -5.35 6.17 2.60
CA THR A 133 -6.63 5.49 2.77
C THR A 133 -7.27 5.10 1.44
N ILE A 134 -7.29 6.01 0.46
CA ILE A 134 -7.78 5.72 -0.89
C ILE A 134 -6.90 4.66 -1.58
N GLY A 135 -5.58 4.76 -1.42
CA GLY A 135 -4.62 3.77 -1.92
C GLY A 135 -4.92 2.38 -1.34
N ALA A 136 -5.12 2.27 -0.03
CA ALA A 136 -5.45 1.02 0.63
C ALA A 136 -6.83 0.47 0.24
N TRP A 137 -7.83 1.35 0.11
CA TRP A 137 -9.15 0.97 -0.40
C TRP A 137 -9.07 0.37 -1.80
N THR A 138 -8.32 1.04 -2.68
CA THR A 138 -8.11 0.62 -4.09
C THR A 138 -7.33 -0.69 -4.15
N ALA A 139 -6.27 -0.83 -3.34
CA ALA A 139 -5.49 -2.05 -3.25
C ALA A 139 -6.33 -3.22 -2.72
N GLY A 140 -7.17 -2.97 -1.70
CA GLY A 140 -8.06 -3.96 -1.12
C GLY A 140 -9.09 -4.50 -2.11
N GLY A 141 -9.79 -3.59 -2.79
CA GLY A 141 -10.70 -3.94 -3.88
C GLY A 141 -10.00 -4.66 -5.03
N GLY A 142 -8.81 -4.19 -5.41
CA GLY A 142 -7.98 -4.80 -6.45
C GLY A 142 -7.58 -6.23 -6.13
N ALA A 143 -7.13 -6.49 -4.90
CA ALA A 143 -6.77 -7.83 -4.43
C ALA A 143 -7.96 -8.80 -4.43
N LEU A 144 -9.15 -8.33 -4.01
CA LEU A 144 -10.38 -9.12 -4.04
C LEU A 144 -10.83 -9.45 -5.46
N LEU A 145 -10.75 -8.49 -6.38
CA LEU A 145 -11.06 -8.71 -7.80
C LEU A 145 -10.06 -9.66 -8.47
N ALA A 146 -8.76 -9.50 -8.18
CA ALA A 146 -7.70 -10.40 -8.65
C ALA A 146 -7.94 -11.84 -8.18
N ALA A 147 -8.37 -12.01 -6.94
CA ALA A 147 -8.69 -13.30 -6.32
C ALA A 147 -10.19 -13.65 -6.37
N TRP A 148 -10.96 -13.05 -7.28
CA TRP A 148 -12.42 -13.21 -7.31
C TRP A 148 -12.84 -14.67 -7.55
N ARG A 149 -12.19 -15.31 -8.53
CA ARG A 149 -12.51 -16.69 -8.92
C ARG A 149 -11.57 -17.69 -8.29
N THR A 150 -12.13 -18.75 -7.70
CA THR A 150 -11.37 -19.85 -7.07
C THR A 150 -10.75 -20.83 -8.07
N ASP A 151 -11.11 -20.74 -9.36
CA ASP A 151 -10.50 -21.51 -10.45
C ASP A 151 -9.43 -20.70 -11.22
N GLY A 152 -9.12 -19.48 -10.77
CA GLY A 152 -8.10 -18.63 -11.35
C GLY A 152 -6.67 -19.00 -10.96
N VAL A 153 -5.69 -18.32 -11.57
CA VAL A 153 -4.25 -18.58 -11.38
C VAL A 153 -3.85 -18.55 -9.91
N LEU A 154 -4.29 -17.53 -9.15
CA LEU A 154 -3.97 -17.38 -7.72
C LEU A 154 -4.37 -18.59 -6.86
N PHE A 155 -5.37 -19.37 -7.28
CA PHE A 155 -5.88 -20.51 -6.53
C PHE A 155 -5.23 -21.85 -6.89
N ARG A 156 -4.25 -21.87 -7.82
CA ARG A 156 -3.37 -23.03 -8.01
C ARG A 156 -2.69 -23.45 -6.71
N LYS A 157 -2.41 -22.48 -5.83
CA LYS A 157 -2.17 -22.72 -4.40
C LYS A 157 -3.26 -22.01 -3.60
N PRO A 158 -4.27 -22.72 -3.07
CA PRO A 158 -5.41 -22.10 -2.39
C PRO A 158 -5.03 -21.13 -1.28
N ALA A 159 -3.92 -21.40 -0.57
CA ALA A 159 -3.40 -20.52 0.46
C ALA A 159 -3.07 -19.10 -0.06
N VAL A 160 -2.55 -18.97 -1.28
CA VAL A 160 -2.22 -17.66 -1.89
C VAL A 160 -3.49 -16.90 -2.26
N GLY A 161 -4.44 -17.57 -2.92
CA GLY A 161 -5.74 -16.96 -3.25
C GLY A 161 -6.51 -16.51 -2.01
N TRP A 162 -6.52 -17.31 -0.94
CA TRP A 162 -7.12 -16.92 0.34
C TRP A 162 -6.37 -15.79 1.04
N ALA A 163 -5.03 -15.80 1.04
CA ALA A 163 -4.23 -14.72 1.59
C ALA A 163 -4.53 -13.38 0.90
N MET A 164 -4.61 -13.37 -0.43
CA MET A 164 -5.00 -12.17 -1.20
C MET A 164 -6.40 -11.68 -0.84
N ARG A 165 -7.37 -12.58 -0.64
CA ARG A 165 -8.72 -12.20 -0.21
C ARG A 165 -8.73 -11.62 1.19
N VAL A 166 -8.09 -12.28 2.15
CA VAL A 166 -8.05 -11.80 3.55
C VAL A 166 -7.37 -10.44 3.62
N ALA A 167 -6.19 -10.30 3.02
CA ALA A 167 -5.49 -9.02 2.96
C ALA A 167 -6.34 -7.94 2.28
N GLY A 168 -6.96 -8.27 1.15
CA GLY A 168 -7.83 -7.37 0.42
C GLY A 168 -9.03 -6.91 1.23
N THR A 169 -9.70 -7.83 1.93
CA THR A 169 -10.81 -7.53 2.84
C THR A 169 -10.37 -6.63 3.99
N VAL A 170 -9.24 -6.92 4.63
CA VAL A 170 -8.72 -6.08 5.73
C VAL A 170 -8.49 -4.66 5.24
N CYS A 171 -7.74 -4.47 4.14
CA CYS A 171 -7.49 -3.15 3.56
C CYS A 171 -8.78 -2.41 3.20
N LEU A 172 -9.70 -3.08 2.49
CA LEU A 172 -10.93 -2.47 2.00
C LEU A 172 -11.81 -2.03 3.18
N LEU A 173 -12.06 -2.92 4.14
CA LEU A 173 -12.91 -2.63 5.28
C LEU A 173 -12.29 -1.60 6.22
N SER A 174 -10.98 -1.67 6.49
CA SER A 174 -10.31 -0.66 7.33
C SER A 174 -10.33 0.72 6.69
N ALA A 175 -10.09 0.80 5.38
CA ALA A 175 -10.12 2.06 4.66
C ALA A 175 -11.55 2.60 4.55
N THR A 176 -12.55 1.75 4.24
CA THR A 176 -13.95 2.15 4.23
C THR A 176 -14.39 2.65 5.60
N ALA A 177 -14.08 1.93 6.68
CA ALA A 177 -14.38 2.36 8.04
C ALA A 177 -13.78 3.75 8.31
N HIS A 178 -12.51 3.97 7.97
CA HIS A 178 -11.89 5.27 8.17
C HIS A 178 -12.57 6.40 7.36
N LEU A 179 -12.88 6.16 6.08
CA LEU A 179 -13.54 7.14 5.21
C LEU A 179 -14.94 7.55 5.71
N VAL A 180 -15.67 6.65 6.37
CA VAL A 180 -16.99 6.94 6.96
C VAL A 180 -16.91 7.42 8.41
N GLY A 181 -15.71 7.72 8.92
CA GLY A 181 -15.50 8.25 10.27
C GLY A 181 -15.50 7.20 11.39
N LEU A 182 -15.43 5.92 11.07
CA LEU A 182 -15.30 4.81 12.03
C LEU A 182 -13.82 4.51 12.34
N PRO A 183 -13.54 3.80 13.47
CA PRO A 183 -12.19 3.39 13.82
C PRO A 183 -11.67 2.31 12.85
N GLY A 184 -11.00 2.74 11.78
CA GLY A 184 -10.38 1.87 10.78
C GLY A 184 -8.91 2.18 10.48
N ALA A 185 -8.47 3.42 10.71
CA ALA A 185 -7.15 3.91 10.32
C ALA A 185 -5.97 3.03 10.79
N GLN A 186 -6.03 2.57 12.05
CA GLN A 186 -4.98 1.76 12.67
C GLN A 186 -4.79 0.38 12.00
N LEU A 187 -5.81 -0.12 11.30
CA LEU A 187 -5.76 -1.41 10.60
C LEU A 187 -5.30 -1.29 9.14
N ILE A 188 -5.21 -0.07 8.60
CA ILE A 188 -4.81 0.15 7.21
C ILE A 188 -3.37 -0.32 6.98
N GLY A 189 -2.43 0.10 7.85
CA GLY A 189 -1.02 -0.32 7.77
C GLY A 189 -0.84 -1.84 7.84
N PRO A 190 -1.39 -2.53 8.85
CA PRO A 190 -1.40 -3.99 8.92
C PRO A 190 -2.02 -4.66 7.69
N GLY A 191 -3.10 -4.10 7.13
CA GLY A 191 -3.70 -4.59 5.89
C GLY A 191 -2.72 -4.55 4.72
N ILE A 192 -2.02 -3.43 4.52
CA ILE A 192 -1.01 -3.29 3.47
C ILE A 192 0.15 -4.28 3.68
N ALA A 193 0.61 -4.46 4.92
CA ALA A 193 1.65 -5.45 5.22
C ALA A 193 1.21 -6.88 4.88
N LEU A 194 -0.02 -7.28 5.20
CA LEU A 194 -0.59 -8.57 4.81
C LEU A 194 -0.68 -8.70 3.29
N LEU A 195 -1.08 -7.64 2.60
CA LEU A 195 -1.16 -7.63 1.14
C LEU A 195 0.22 -7.77 0.51
N ALA A 196 1.25 -7.12 1.06
CA ALA A 196 2.64 -7.25 0.59
C ALA A 196 3.12 -8.70 0.70
N LEU A 197 2.84 -9.38 1.81
CA LEU A 197 3.16 -10.80 1.99
C LEU A 197 2.40 -11.69 1.01
N ALA A 198 1.10 -11.46 0.83
CA ALA A 198 0.28 -12.19 -0.14
C ALA A 198 0.76 -11.96 -1.59
N SER A 199 1.23 -10.75 -1.89
CA SER A 199 1.79 -10.35 -3.19
C SER A 199 3.04 -11.18 -3.55
N GLY A 200 3.91 -11.45 -2.57
CA GLY A 200 5.05 -12.36 -2.77
C GLY A 200 4.63 -13.78 -3.14
N GLY A 201 3.57 -14.29 -2.50
CA GLY A 201 2.93 -15.55 -2.87
C GLY A 201 2.39 -15.54 -4.30
N ALA A 202 1.65 -14.50 -4.64
CA ALA A 202 1.07 -14.31 -5.98
C ALA A 202 2.15 -14.22 -7.07
N ALA A 203 3.24 -13.49 -6.85
CA ALA A 203 4.37 -13.42 -7.76
C ALA A 203 4.93 -14.81 -8.10
N MET A 204 5.12 -15.67 -7.09
CA MET A 204 5.61 -17.04 -7.32
C MET A 204 4.66 -17.89 -8.15
N ILE A 205 3.34 -17.72 -7.97
CA ILE A 205 2.34 -18.45 -8.74
C ILE A 205 2.34 -17.99 -10.21
N TYR A 206 2.42 -16.68 -10.43
CA TYR A 206 2.40 -16.10 -11.76
C TYR A 206 3.68 -16.31 -12.57
N ALA A 207 4.82 -16.57 -11.92
CA ALA A 207 6.10 -16.78 -12.60
C ALA A 207 6.12 -17.98 -13.57
N GLY A 208 5.22 -18.96 -13.38
CA GLY A 208 5.03 -20.09 -14.30
C GLY A 208 4.02 -19.86 -15.42
N ASP A 209 3.40 -18.69 -15.44
CA ASP A 209 2.21 -18.37 -16.24
C ASP A 209 2.38 -17.10 -17.08
N CYS A 210 3.32 -16.22 -16.67
CA CYS A 210 3.65 -14.88 -17.15
C CYS A 210 5.08 -14.45 -16.66
#